data_AF-A0A1E7RSP7-F1
#
_entry.id   AF-A0A1E7RSP7-F1
#
_cell.length_a   1.000
_cell.length_b   1.000
_cell.length_c   1.000
_cell.angle_alpha   90.00
_cell.angle_beta   90.00
_cell.angle_gamma   90.00
#
_symmetry.space_group_name_H-M   'P 1'
#
loop_
_entity.id
_entity.type
_entity.pdbx_description
1 polymer ?
#
loop_
_entity_poly.entity_id
_entity_poly.type
_entity_poly.pdbx_seq_one_letter_code
_entity_poly.pdbx_strand_id
1 'polypeptide(L)'
;MSLPYENATSGNNAINDIQKMLRSFGCQRFATGEDYESGELFIQFEHRGRLVQLKASARGYAAAWLREHPYGPRVRATRADHDAKALKIGGVAVYSILRDWVKGQVTAIEIGMLTFEAAFLSHILLPSGQTVIEYAQQQKLLPQEVRHD
;
A
#
# COMPACT_ATOMS: atom_id res chain seq x y z
N MET A 1 7.61 19.03 -6.37
CA MET A 1 8.76 18.15 -6.04
C MET A 1 8.51 16.82 -6.73
N SER A 2 9.52 16.01 -7.03
CA SER A 2 9.28 14.65 -7.55
C SER A 2 8.41 13.87 -6.56
N LEU A 3 7.35 13.21 -7.03
CA LEU A 3 6.53 12.37 -6.17
C LEU A 3 7.38 11.15 -5.74
N PRO A 4 7.46 10.80 -4.45
CA PRO A 4 8.24 9.65 -4.02
C PRO A 4 7.85 8.38 -4.79
N TYR A 5 8.83 7.58 -5.20
CA TYR A 5 8.66 6.35 -6.00
C TYR A 5 8.22 6.54 -7.46
N GLU A 6 8.14 7.76 -8.00
CA GLU A 6 7.67 7.97 -9.39
C GLU A 6 8.61 7.37 -10.44
N ASN A 7 9.88 7.15 -10.06
CA ASN A 7 10.91 6.52 -10.88
C ASN A 7 11.19 5.06 -10.47
N ALA A 8 10.30 4.44 -9.68
CA ALA A 8 10.48 3.06 -9.24
C ALA A 8 10.47 2.08 -10.43
N THR A 9 11.33 1.08 -10.37
CA THR A 9 11.47 0.03 -11.39
C THR A 9 11.30 -1.38 -10.84
N SER A 10 11.14 -1.53 -9.52
CA SER A 10 11.18 -2.84 -8.85
C SER A 10 9.99 -3.74 -9.21
N GLY A 11 8.78 -3.19 -9.34
CA GLY A 11 7.56 -3.94 -9.65
C GLY A 11 7.45 -5.22 -8.80
N ASN A 12 7.19 -6.35 -9.45
CA ASN A 12 7.04 -7.67 -8.81
C ASN A 12 8.24 -8.12 -7.97
N ASN A 13 9.47 -7.63 -8.23
CA ASN A 13 10.61 -7.99 -7.39
C ASN A 13 10.43 -7.50 -5.94
N ALA A 14 9.70 -6.41 -5.73
CA ALA A 14 9.42 -5.91 -4.40
C ALA A 14 8.53 -6.89 -3.59
N ILE A 15 7.65 -7.66 -4.24
CA ILE A 15 6.85 -8.69 -3.56
C ILE A 15 7.74 -9.81 -3.04
N ASN A 16 8.72 -10.24 -3.84
CA ASN A 16 9.66 -11.27 -3.41
C ASN A 16 10.48 -10.81 -2.20
N ASP A 17 10.86 -9.53 -2.14
CA ASP A 17 11.56 -8.96 -1.00
C ASP A 17 10.67 -8.93 0.26
N ILE A 18 9.40 -8.55 0.11
CA ILE A 18 8.40 -8.59 1.19
C ILE A 18 8.23 -10.03 1.71
N GLN A 19 8.05 -11.00 0.82
CA GLN A 19 7.85 -12.40 1.18
C GLN A 19 9.05 -12.94 1.98
N LYS A 20 10.27 -12.67 1.51
CA LYS A 20 11.50 -13.10 2.20
C LYS A 20 11.58 -12.48 3.59
N MET A 21 11.34 -11.18 3.69
CA MET A 21 11.38 -10.44 4.95
C MET A 21 10.34 -10.95 5.95
N LEU A 22 9.08 -11.09 5.54
CA LEU A 22 8.01 -11.60 6.40
C LEU A 22 8.27 -13.05 6.83
N ARG A 23 8.81 -13.88 5.93
CA ARG A 23 9.23 -15.24 6.29
C ARG A 23 10.34 -15.23 7.35
N SER A 24 11.38 -14.39 7.18
CA SER A 24 12.46 -14.24 8.16
C SER A 24 11.96 -13.69 9.50
N PHE A 25 11.00 -12.78 9.47
CA PHE A 25 10.36 -12.22 10.65
C PHE A 25 9.50 -13.24 11.43
N GLY A 26 9.17 -14.38 10.81
CA GLY A 26 8.42 -15.47 11.45
C GLY A 26 6.93 -15.53 11.07
N CYS A 27 6.52 -14.90 9.97
CA CYS A 27 5.17 -15.07 9.44
C CYS A 27 4.95 -16.49 8.89
N GLN A 28 3.80 -17.09 9.22
CA GLN A 28 3.47 -18.48 8.87
C GLN A 28 2.89 -18.61 7.46
N ARG A 29 2.17 -17.58 6.98
CA ARG A 29 1.49 -17.55 5.69
C ARG A 29 1.74 -16.24 4.98
N PHE A 30 1.74 -16.28 3.65
CA PHE A 30 1.88 -15.11 2.79
C PHE A 30 1.07 -15.32 1.51
N ALA A 31 0.33 -14.31 1.08
CA ALA A 31 -0.45 -14.29 -0.14
C ALA A 31 -0.44 -12.87 -0.73
N THR A 32 -0.54 -12.77 -2.05
CA THR A 32 -0.70 -11.50 -2.77
C THR A 32 -1.74 -11.66 -3.84
N GLY A 33 -2.43 -10.58 -4.18
CA GLY A 33 -3.30 -10.55 -5.34
C GLY A 33 -3.55 -9.13 -5.82
N GLU A 34 -4.09 -9.04 -7.03
CA GLU A 34 -4.51 -7.79 -7.63
C GLU A 34 -6.00 -7.90 -7.92
N ASP A 35 -6.75 -6.87 -7.51
CA ASP A 35 -8.11 -6.66 -7.95
C ASP A 35 -8.06 -5.88 -9.27
N TYR A 36 -8.32 -6.58 -10.37
CA TYR A 36 -8.29 -5.99 -11.71
C TYR A 36 -9.40 -4.95 -11.94
N GLU A 37 -10.48 -4.97 -11.16
CA GLU A 37 -11.58 -4.01 -11.28
C GLU A 37 -11.22 -2.69 -10.60
N SER A 38 -10.75 -2.76 -9.35
CA SER A 38 -10.35 -1.57 -8.58
C SER A 38 -8.93 -1.08 -8.89
N GLY A 39 -8.07 -1.95 -9.42
CA GLY A 39 -6.63 -1.70 -9.59
C GLY A 39 -5.87 -1.68 -8.26
N GLU A 40 -6.38 -2.38 -7.25
CA GLU A 40 -5.76 -2.50 -5.93
C GLU A 40 -4.87 -3.73 -5.84
N LEU A 41 -3.64 -3.53 -5.38
CA LEU A 41 -2.74 -4.58 -4.97
C LEU A 41 -2.98 -4.88 -3.50
N PHE A 42 -3.10 -6.15 -3.13
CA PHE A 42 -3.15 -6.56 -1.73
C PHE A 42 -2.06 -7.57 -1.39
N ILE A 43 -1.63 -7.49 -0.13
CA ILE A 43 -0.72 -8.44 0.51
C ILE A 43 -1.38 -8.90 1.80
N GLN A 44 -1.38 -10.21 2.01
CA GLN A 44 -1.85 -10.83 3.24
C GLN A 44 -0.75 -11.69 3.85
N PHE A 45 -0.63 -11.66 5.17
CA PHE A 45 0.27 -12.54 5.90
C PHE A 45 -0.26 -12.86 7.28
N GLU A 46 0.19 -13.98 7.83
CA GLU A 46 -0.19 -14.40 9.19
C GLU A 46 1.02 -14.36 10.11
N HIS A 47 0.86 -13.77 11.29
CA HIS A 47 1.84 -13.81 12.37
C HIS A 47 1.17 -14.15 13.69
N ARG A 48 1.55 -15.29 14.29
CA ARG A 48 1.04 -15.77 15.60
C ARG A 48 -0.50 -15.81 15.65
N GLY A 49 -1.11 -16.40 14.62
CA GLY A 49 -2.56 -16.55 14.51
C GLY A 49 -3.31 -15.27 14.13
N ARG A 50 -2.62 -14.16 13.87
CA ARG A 50 -3.23 -12.90 13.42
C ARG A 50 -3.02 -12.75 11.92
N LEU A 51 -4.11 -12.71 11.18
CA LEU A 51 -4.09 -12.44 9.74
C LEU A 51 -4.07 -10.93 9.51
N VAL A 52 -3.10 -10.44 8.75
CA VAL A 52 -2.93 -9.03 8.38
C VAL A 52 -3.23 -8.88 6.89
N GLN A 53 -3.96 -7.85 6.50
CA GLN A 53 -4.21 -7.47 5.11
C GLN A 53 -3.85 -6.02 4.85
N LEU A 54 -2.97 -5.82 3.87
CA LEU A 54 -2.55 -4.52 3.35
C LEU A 54 -3.11 -4.33 1.95
N LYS A 55 -3.61 -3.13 1.65
CA LYS A 55 -4.10 -2.74 0.33
C LYS A 55 -3.34 -1.49 -0.14
N ALA A 56 -2.99 -1.42 -1.42
CA ALA A 56 -2.41 -0.25 -2.05
C ALA A 56 -3.08 0.02 -3.40
N SER A 57 -3.44 1.28 -3.66
CA SER A 57 -4.17 1.67 -4.86
C SER A 57 -3.22 2.31 -5.89
N ALA A 58 -3.04 1.64 -7.04
CA ALA A 58 -2.31 2.22 -8.17
C ALA A 58 -3.00 3.49 -8.69
N ARG A 59 -4.34 3.52 -8.65
CA ARG A 59 -5.15 4.69 -9.01
C ARG A 59 -4.94 5.85 -8.06
N GLY A 60 -4.88 5.60 -6.76
CA GLY A 60 -4.58 6.62 -5.75
C GLY A 60 -3.22 7.28 -6.00
N TYR A 61 -2.20 6.47 -6.31
CA TYR A 61 -0.89 6.99 -6.70
C TYR A 61 -0.93 7.78 -8.01
N ALA A 62 -1.58 7.24 -9.05
CA ALA A 62 -1.72 7.91 -10.33
C ALA A 62 -2.40 9.28 -10.21
N ALA A 63 -3.44 9.40 -9.37
CA ALA A 63 -4.10 10.67 -9.09
C ALA A 63 -3.15 11.68 -8.41
N ALA A 64 -2.31 11.24 -7.48
CA ALA A 64 -1.28 12.09 -6.90
C ALA A 64 -0.23 12.53 -7.94
N TRP A 65 0.19 11.60 -8.80
CA TRP A 65 1.15 11.89 -9.87
C TRP A 65 0.61 12.92 -10.86
N LEU A 66 -0.67 12.82 -11.24
CA LEU A 66 -1.35 13.79 -12.12
C LEU A 66 -1.47 15.18 -11.50
N ARG A 67 -1.57 15.29 -10.16
CA ARG A 67 -1.56 16.59 -9.47
C ARG A 67 -0.18 17.24 -9.52
N GLU A 68 0.89 16.46 -9.35
CA GLU A 68 2.27 16.96 -9.44
C GLU A 68 2.70 17.23 -10.90
N HIS A 69 2.11 16.49 -11.85
CA HIS A 69 2.41 16.58 -13.29
C HIS A 69 1.13 16.92 -14.06
N PRO A 70 0.58 18.14 -13.92
CA PRO A 70 -0.66 18.49 -14.60
C PRO A 70 -0.46 18.46 -16.12
N TYR A 71 -1.48 17.93 -16.81
CA TYR A 71 -1.51 17.97 -18.27
C TYR A 71 -1.58 19.42 -18.76
N GLY A 72 -0.71 19.80 -19.70
CA GLY A 72 -0.65 21.16 -20.23
C GLY A 72 0.17 21.29 -21.50
N PRO A 73 0.38 22.52 -22.01
CA PRO A 73 0.98 22.76 -23.33
C PRO A 73 2.40 22.20 -23.52
N ARG A 74 3.12 21.91 -22.42
CA ARG A 74 4.48 21.36 -22.44
C ARG A 74 4.50 19.83 -22.52
N VAL A 75 3.37 19.16 -22.29
CA VAL A 75 3.26 17.71 -22.37
C VAL A 75 3.14 17.31 -23.84
N ARG A 76 4.16 16.61 -24.36
CA ARG A 76 4.19 16.09 -25.73
C ARG A 76 3.53 14.72 -25.82
N ALA A 77 2.27 14.64 -25.44
CA ALA A 77 1.46 13.42 -25.48
C ALA A 77 -0.03 13.80 -25.51
N THR A 78 -0.92 12.89 -25.86
CA THR A 78 -2.36 13.14 -25.67
C THR A 78 -2.72 13.08 -24.19
N ARG A 79 -3.88 13.63 -23.81
CA ARG A 79 -4.39 13.51 -22.44
C ARG A 79 -4.55 12.05 -22.02
N ALA A 80 -5.04 11.21 -22.94
CA ALA A 80 -5.19 9.78 -22.71
C ALA A 80 -3.85 9.09 -22.45
N ASP A 81 -2.82 9.39 -23.24
CA ASP A 81 -1.47 8.83 -23.04
C ASP A 81 -0.87 9.27 -21.70
N HIS A 82 -1.13 10.51 -21.31
CA HIS A 82 -0.66 11.06 -20.04
C HIS A 82 -1.32 10.37 -18.84
N ASP A 83 -2.63 10.13 -18.90
CA ASP A 83 -3.37 9.43 -17.86
C ASP A 83 -2.99 7.93 -17.81
N ALA A 84 -2.79 7.30 -18.96
CA ALA A 84 -2.27 5.92 -19.04
C ALA A 84 -0.85 5.79 -18.48
N LYS A 85 0.01 6.79 -18.73
CA LYS A 85 1.35 6.88 -18.13
C LYS A 85 1.28 6.97 -16.62
N ALA A 86 0.38 7.79 -16.08
CA ALA A 86 0.20 7.93 -14.63
C ALA A 86 -0.20 6.59 -13.98
N LEU A 87 -1.13 5.85 -14.60
CA LEU A 87 -1.52 4.51 -14.13
C LEU A 87 -0.36 3.52 -14.16
N LYS A 88 0.44 3.52 -15.24
CA LYS A 88 1.63 2.66 -15.34
C LYS A 88 2.65 2.96 -14.24
N ILE A 89 2.92 4.24 -13.98
CA ILE A 89 3.82 4.67 -12.90
C ILE A 89 3.25 4.22 -11.55
N GLY A 90 1.97 4.48 -11.30
CA GLY A 90 1.29 4.08 -10.07
C GLY A 90 1.36 2.57 -9.83
N GLY A 91 1.14 1.78 -10.87
CA GLY A 91 1.22 0.32 -10.83
C GLY A 91 2.60 -0.18 -10.37
N VAL A 92 3.70 0.45 -10.77
CA VAL A 92 5.05 0.05 -10.33
C VAL A 92 5.41 0.64 -8.97
N ALA A 93 4.99 1.88 -8.70
CA ALA A 93 5.30 2.60 -7.48
C ALA A 93 4.73 1.91 -6.23
N VAL A 94 3.48 1.42 -6.29
CA VAL A 94 2.80 0.81 -5.13
C VAL A 94 3.54 -0.40 -4.56
N TYR A 95 4.20 -1.20 -5.40
CA TYR A 95 5.02 -2.32 -4.96
C TYR A 95 6.21 -1.86 -4.09
N SER A 96 6.87 -0.78 -4.49
CA SER A 96 8.02 -0.24 -3.75
C SER A 96 7.57 0.40 -2.44
N ILE A 97 6.44 1.12 -2.47
CA ILE A 97 5.82 1.70 -1.27
C ILE A 97 5.50 0.60 -0.26
N LEU A 98 4.80 -0.45 -0.68
CA LEU A 98 4.46 -1.56 0.20
C LEU A 98 5.71 -2.23 0.78
N ARG A 99 6.74 -2.47 -0.04
CA ARG A 99 7.99 -3.06 0.43
C ARG A 99 8.65 -2.21 1.50
N ASP A 100 8.82 -0.92 1.23
CA ASP A 100 9.56 -0.03 2.13
C ASP A 100 8.75 0.27 3.41
N TRP A 101 7.42 0.33 3.30
CA TRP A 101 6.54 0.43 4.46
C TRP A 101 6.60 -0.84 5.33
N VAL A 102 6.43 -2.03 4.76
CA VAL A 102 6.53 -3.30 5.51
C VAL A 102 7.90 -3.43 6.15
N LYS A 103 8.97 -3.06 5.42
CA LYS A 103 10.33 -3.02 5.94
C LYS A 103 10.44 -2.13 7.17
N GLY A 104 9.91 -0.91 7.08
CA GLY A 104 9.88 0.02 8.20
C GLY A 104 9.17 -0.56 9.43
N GLN A 105 8.00 -1.17 9.24
CA GLN A 105 7.23 -1.77 10.34
C GLN A 105 7.96 -2.96 10.97
N VAL A 106 8.50 -3.87 10.16
CA VAL A 106 9.24 -5.05 10.65
C VAL A 106 10.47 -4.61 11.44
N THR A 107 11.28 -3.71 10.87
CA THR A 107 12.48 -3.20 11.56
C THR A 107 12.11 -2.47 12.85
N ALA A 108 11.04 -1.67 12.87
CA ALA A 108 10.55 -1.01 14.08
C ALA A 108 10.23 -2.01 15.20
N ILE A 109 9.68 -3.18 14.85
CA ILE A 109 9.40 -4.24 15.82
C ILE A 109 10.68 -4.91 16.30
N GLU A 110 11.59 -5.26 15.38
CA GLU A 110 12.84 -5.96 15.71
C GLU A 110 13.75 -5.16 16.65
N ILE A 111 13.78 -3.83 16.51
CA ILE A 111 14.56 -2.96 17.41
C ILE A 111 13.82 -2.60 18.71
N GLY A 112 12.61 -3.14 18.92
CA GLY A 112 11.79 -2.86 20.10
C GLY A 112 11.14 -1.48 20.14
N MET A 113 11.07 -0.77 19.02
CA MET A 113 10.39 0.53 18.93
C MET A 113 8.86 0.37 18.96
N LEU A 114 8.34 -0.70 18.36
CA LEU A 114 6.92 -1.02 18.32
C LEU A 114 6.66 -2.49 18.69
N THR A 115 5.49 -2.79 19.24
CA THR A 115 4.97 -4.16 19.24
C THR A 115 4.38 -4.50 17.88
N PHE A 116 4.17 -5.78 17.60
CA PHE A 116 3.49 -6.22 16.37
C PHE A 116 2.11 -5.59 16.23
N GLU A 117 1.32 -5.59 17.30
CA GLU A 117 0.02 -4.94 17.34
C GLU A 117 0.14 -3.44 17.07
N ALA A 118 1.08 -2.73 17.71
CA ALA A 118 1.23 -1.29 17.45
C ALA A 118 1.53 -0.97 15.97
N ALA A 119 2.30 -1.83 15.29
CA ALA A 119 2.66 -1.64 13.89
C ALA A 119 1.55 -2.06 12.90
N PHE A 120 0.77 -3.09 13.21
CA PHE A 120 -0.16 -3.71 12.26
C PHE A 120 -1.63 -3.72 12.69
N LEU A 121 -2.00 -3.17 13.86
CA LEU A 121 -3.35 -3.30 14.43
C LEU A 121 -4.44 -2.92 13.43
N SER A 122 -4.32 -1.77 12.78
CA SER A 122 -5.28 -1.27 11.78
C SER A 122 -5.54 -2.25 10.64
N HIS A 123 -4.56 -3.11 10.34
CA HIS A 123 -4.55 -4.02 9.21
C HIS A 123 -4.88 -5.46 9.58
N ILE A 124 -5.10 -5.77 10.86
CA ILE A 124 -5.50 -7.12 11.30
C ILE A 124 -6.93 -7.38 10.83
N LEU A 125 -7.14 -8.50 10.15
CA LEU A 125 -8.45 -9.02 9.76
C LEU A 125 -9.16 -9.63 10.96
N LEU A 126 -10.40 -9.21 11.15
CA LEU A 126 -11.33 -9.75 12.13
C LEU A 126 -12.11 -10.94 11.56
N PRO A 127 -12.74 -11.78 12.40
CA PRO A 127 -13.61 -12.87 11.93
C PRO A 127 -14.76 -12.42 11.02
N SER A 128 -15.16 -11.14 11.08
CA SER A 128 -16.15 -10.55 10.18
C SER A 128 -15.66 -10.38 8.74
N GLY A 129 -14.35 -10.54 8.48
CA GLY A 129 -13.71 -10.25 7.20
C GLY A 129 -13.30 -8.78 7.03
N GLN A 130 -13.63 -7.91 7.99
CA GLN A 130 -13.17 -6.53 8.02
C GLN A 130 -11.84 -6.42 8.75
N THR A 131 -11.03 -5.43 8.38
CA THR A 131 -9.87 -5.02 9.17
C THR A 131 -10.30 -4.22 10.41
N VAL A 132 -9.44 -4.14 11.42
CA VAL A 132 -9.71 -3.33 12.63
C VAL A 132 -10.01 -1.87 12.28
N ILE A 133 -9.32 -1.29 11.29
CA ILE A 133 -9.58 0.10 10.89
C ILE A 133 -10.95 0.27 10.25
N GLU A 134 -11.36 -0.65 9.38
CA GLU A 134 -12.69 -0.64 8.74
C GLU A 134 -13.79 -0.76 9.81
N TYR A 135 -13.60 -1.65 10.78
CA TYR A 135 -14.52 -1.79 11.91
C TYR A 135 -14.58 -0.51 12.76
N ALA A 136 -13.43 0.06 13.12
CA ALA A 136 -13.36 1.27 13.93
C ALA A 136 -14.05 2.47 13.25
N GLN A 137 -13.88 2.60 11.92
CA GLN A 137 -14.56 3.62 11.11
C GLN A 137 -16.08 3.39 11.06
N GLN A 138 -16.52 2.15 10.82
CA GLN A 138 -17.95 1.80 10.79
C GLN A 138 -18.64 2.09 12.13
N GLN A 139 -17.96 1.80 13.23
CA GLN A 139 -18.44 2.06 14.59
C GLN A 139 -18.24 3.52 15.03
N LYS A 140 -17.66 4.38 14.18
CA LYS A 140 -17.36 5.79 14.47
C LYS A 140 -16.52 5.97 15.74
N LEU A 141 -15.58 5.05 15.97
CA LEU A 141 -14.64 5.09 17.11
C LEU A 141 -13.50 6.09 16.89
N LEU A 142 -13.27 6.50 15.64
CA LEU A 142 -12.31 7.52 15.27
C LEU A 142 -13.04 8.83 14.92
N PRO A 143 -12.45 9.99 15.20
CA PRO A 143 -12.97 11.28 14.72
C PRO A 143 -13.18 11.24 13.21
N GLN A 144 -14.27 11.85 12.73
CA GLN A 144 -14.50 11.97 11.30
C GLN A 144 -13.52 12.97 10.70
N GLU A 145 -12.90 12.57 9.59
CA GLU A 145 -11.98 13.41 8.84
C GLU A 145 -12.76 14.60 8.25
N VAL A 146 -12.43 15.82 8.67
CA VAL A 146 -12.97 17.04 8.05
C VAL A 146 -12.16 17.26 6.78
N ARG A 147 -12.71 16.88 5.63
CA ARG A 147 -12.10 17.23 4.34
C ARG A 147 -12.26 18.73 4.13
N HIS A 148 -11.14 19.45 4.17
CA HIS A 148 -11.08 20.79 3.63
C HIS A 148 -10.89 20.65 2.12
N ASP A 149 -11.96 20.90 1.38
CA ASP A 149 -11.97 20.97 -0.08
C ASP A 149 -11.09 22.11 -0.61
#